data_AF-A0A5E4IXW6-F1
#
_entry.id   AF-A0A5E4IXW6-F1
#
_cell.length_a   1.000
_cell.length_b   1.000
_cell.length_c   1.000
_cell.angle_alpha   90.00
_cell.angle_beta   90.00
_cell.angle_gamma   90.00
#
_symmetry.space_group_name_H-M   'P 1'
#
loop_
_entity.id
_entity.type
_entity.pdbx_description
1 polymer ?
#
loop_
_entity_poly.entity_id
_entity_poly.type
_entity_poly.pdbx_seq_one_letter_code
_entity_poly.pdbx_strand_id
1 'polypeptide(L)'
;MAMVSLILYPPIGRASEENDLWLLLSSYEDIGITVKDLAFFLVTHGYNAQPEQSYVVVKLANEKEVYLTPNGASPRLADLWMTPPTTETGPVQVISSDAIKINATYTKTDSSEFIKAIGRYIIFPVAPLGMCYDGSQKLESTYKNFGYKVAYLYDPSGFDYQGHLWVAVEDKDHPNTWLAVDSYYGVMTTPEYYSAPYSFMDFRYLDSINPKWKIS
;
A
#
# COMPACT_ATOMS: atom_id res chain seq x y z
N MET A 1 -19.44 -25.05 58.61
CA MET A 1 -18.43 -24.40 57.76
C MET A 1 -17.86 -25.45 56.81
N ALA A 2 -18.16 -25.33 55.52
CA ALA A 2 -17.34 -25.86 54.44
C ALA A 2 -17.67 -25.00 53.21
N MET A 3 -16.76 -24.08 52.87
CA MET A 3 -16.88 -23.16 51.76
C MET A 3 -16.39 -23.89 50.51
N VAL A 4 -17.29 -24.25 49.61
CA VAL A 4 -16.93 -24.79 48.30
C VAL A 4 -16.67 -23.60 47.38
N SER A 5 -15.40 -23.24 47.21
CA SER A 5 -14.98 -22.32 46.16
C SER A 5 -15.04 -23.05 44.81
N LEU A 6 -16.05 -22.73 44.01
CA LEU A 6 -16.13 -23.16 42.62
C LEU A 6 -15.22 -22.23 41.79
N ILE A 7 -14.07 -22.75 41.37
CA ILE A 7 -13.15 -22.03 40.49
C ILE A 7 -13.77 -22.00 39.08
N LEU A 8 -14.31 -20.86 38.69
CA LEU A 8 -14.70 -20.56 37.31
C LEU A 8 -13.42 -20.27 36.51
N TYR A 9 -12.98 -21.24 35.71
CA TYR A 9 -12.01 -20.96 34.65
C TYR A 9 -12.68 -20.08 33.59
N PRO A 10 -12.07 -18.95 33.17
CA PRO A 10 -12.59 -18.20 32.04
C PRO A 10 -12.54 -19.08 30.79
N PRO A 11 -13.54 -19.01 29.90
CA PRO A 11 -13.44 -19.67 28.61
C PRO A 11 -12.26 -19.06 27.87
N ILE A 12 -11.27 -19.87 27.54
CA ILE A 12 -10.21 -19.51 26.58
C ILE A 12 -10.95 -19.16 25.30
N GLY A 13 -10.95 -17.87 24.94
CA GLY A 13 -11.61 -17.38 23.74
C GLY A 13 -11.02 -18.10 22.53
N ARG A 14 -11.81 -18.98 21.91
CA ARG A 14 -11.45 -19.54 20.62
C ARG A 14 -11.51 -18.39 19.63
N ALA A 15 -10.37 -18.02 19.04
CA ALA A 15 -10.38 -17.27 17.80
C ALA A 15 -11.27 -18.02 16.80
N SER A 16 -12.05 -17.30 15.99
CA SER A 16 -12.89 -17.95 15.00
C SER A 16 -11.98 -18.57 13.93
N GLU A 17 -12.43 -19.66 13.30
CA GLU A 17 -11.69 -20.34 12.23
C GLU A 17 -11.36 -19.40 11.07
N GLU A 18 -12.19 -18.36 10.83
CA GLU A 18 -11.88 -17.28 9.89
C GLU A 18 -10.62 -16.49 10.27
N ASN A 19 -10.43 -16.22 11.57
CA ASN A 19 -9.27 -15.47 12.07
C ASN A 19 -7.99 -16.31 11.99
N ASP A 20 -8.08 -17.61 12.28
CA ASP A 20 -6.96 -18.54 12.13
C ASP A 20 -6.56 -18.72 10.65
N LEU A 21 -7.55 -18.77 9.75
CA LEU A 21 -7.32 -18.79 8.30
C LEU A 21 -6.66 -17.50 7.83
N TRP A 22 -7.14 -16.35 8.30
CA TRP A 22 -6.55 -15.06 7.97
C TRP A 22 -5.10 -14.95 8.45
N LEU A 23 -4.81 -15.43 9.67
CA LEU A 23 -3.44 -15.47 10.21
C LEU A 23 -2.52 -16.37 9.38
N LEU A 24 -3.01 -17.55 8.96
CA LEU A 24 -2.25 -18.45 8.09
C LEU A 24 -1.92 -17.80 6.74
N LEU A 25 -2.92 -17.18 6.08
CA LEU A 25 -2.74 -16.50 4.80
C LEU A 25 -1.80 -15.28 4.88
N SER A 26 -1.75 -14.65 6.06
CA SER A 26 -0.89 -13.49 6.34
C SER A 26 0.53 -13.87 6.80
N SER A 27 0.79 -15.17 7.05
CA SER A 27 2.07 -15.65 7.57
C SER A 27 3.15 -15.89 6.50
N TYR A 28 2.76 -15.88 5.22
CA TYR A 28 3.62 -16.24 4.09
C TYR A 28 3.19 -15.53 2.81
N GLU A 29 4.15 -15.24 1.93
CA GLU A 29 3.92 -14.65 0.61
C GLU A 29 4.56 -15.54 -0.46
N ASP A 30 3.80 -15.88 -1.50
CA ASP A 30 4.30 -16.58 -2.70
C ASP A 30 3.62 -16.00 -3.94
N ILE A 31 4.38 -15.17 -4.66
CA ILE A 31 3.93 -14.45 -5.87
C ILE A 31 3.62 -15.41 -7.03
N GLY A 32 4.13 -16.64 -6.98
CA GLY A 32 3.89 -17.67 -7.99
C GLY A 32 2.69 -18.56 -7.69
N ILE A 33 2.01 -18.38 -6.55
CA ILE A 33 1.00 -19.34 -6.10
C ILE A 33 -0.22 -19.34 -7.04
N THR A 34 -0.54 -20.52 -7.60
CA THR A 34 -1.75 -20.68 -8.41
C THR A 34 -2.95 -21.04 -7.54
N VAL A 35 -4.16 -21.00 -8.12
CA VAL A 35 -5.39 -21.44 -7.44
C VAL A 35 -5.28 -22.88 -6.93
N LYS A 36 -4.62 -23.77 -7.69
CA LYS A 36 -4.40 -25.16 -7.30
C LYS A 36 -3.38 -25.29 -6.18
N ASP A 37 -2.31 -24.51 -6.24
CA ASP A 37 -1.26 -24.51 -5.21
C ASP A 37 -1.80 -23.97 -3.89
N LEU A 38 -2.62 -22.90 -3.93
CA LEU A 38 -3.29 -22.35 -2.76
C LEU A 38 -4.27 -23.34 -2.14
N ALA A 39 -5.10 -24.02 -2.94
CA ALA A 39 -6.00 -25.05 -2.43
C ALA A 39 -5.23 -26.20 -1.78
N PHE A 40 -4.14 -26.66 -2.42
CA PHE A 40 -3.27 -27.70 -1.88
C PHE A 40 -2.62 -27.26 -0.56
N PHE A 41 -2.07 -26.05 -0.51
CA PHE A 41 -1.50 -25.46 0.70
C PHE A 41 -2.51 -25.46 1.84
N LEU A 42 -3.74 -25.00 1.61
CA LEU A 42 -4.79 -24.95 2.62
C LEU A 42 -5.21 -26.35 3.13
N VAL A 43 -5.34 -27.32 2.23
CA VAL A 43 -5.62 -28.73 2.60
C VAL A 43 -4.52 -29.29 3.49
N THR A 44 -3.24 -29.03 3.17
CA THR A 44 -2.12 -29.49 4.01
C THR A 44 -2.06 -28.81 5.39
N HIS A 45 -2.76 -27.69 5.56
CA HIS A 45 -2.90 -26.98 6.84
C HIS A 45 -4.24 -27.26 7.53
N GLY A 46 -5.00 -28.26 7.07
CA GLY A 46 -6.21 -28.75 7.73
C GLY A 46 -7.51 -28.08 7.31
N TYR A 47 -7.50 -27.22 6.30
CA TYR A 47 -8.71 -26.58 5.77
C TYR A 47 -9.38 -27.42 4.68
N ASN A 48 -10.71 -27.40 4.64
CA ASN A 48 -11.46 -27.99 3.54
C ASN A 48 -11.52 -27.00 2.37
N ALA A 49 -10.50 -27.06 1.50
CA ALA A 49 -10.33 -26.13 0.39
C ALA A 49 -10.43 -26.82 -0.97
N GLN A 50 -11.16 -26.22 -1.91
CA GLN A 50 -11.31 -26.71 -3.28
C GLN A 50 -11.01 -25.60 -4.30
N PRO A 51 -10.18 -25.88 -5.33
CA PRO A 51 -9.89 -24.91 -6.36
C PRO A 51 -11.08 -24.79 -7.33
N GLU A 52 -11.48 -23.56 -7.62
CA GLU A 52 -12.37 -23.19 -8.71
C GLU A 52 -11.57 -22.56 -9.86
N GLN A 53 -12.26 -21.99 -10.85
CA GLN A 53 -11.61 -21.46 -12.05
C GLN A 53 -10.64 -20.29 -11.75
N SER A 54 -11.01 -19.37 -10.85
CA SER A 54 -10.21 -18.17 -10.51
C SER A 54 -10.02 -17.91 -9.02
N TYR A 55 -10.56 -18.77 -8.15
CA TYR A 55 -10.49 -18.64 -6.69
C TYR A 55 -10.54 -20.01 -6.02
N VAL A 56 -10.31 -20.07 -4.71
CA VAL A 56 -10.44 -21.27 -3.89
C VAL A 56 -11.65 -21.10 -2.97
N VAL A 57 -12.51 -22.11 -2.89
CA VAL A 57 -13.59 -22.18 -1.89
C VAL A 57 -13.04 -22.87 -0.65
N VAL A 58 -13.21 -22.26 0.52
CA VAL A 58 -12.92 -22.89 1.81
C VAL A 58 -14.21 -23.04 2.59
N LYS A 59 -14.54 -24.28 2.97
CA LYS A 59 -15.70 -24.58 3.81
C LYS A 59 -15.25 -24.72 5.26
N LEU A 60 -15.70 -23.81 6.10
CA LEU A 60 -15.40 -23.78 7.54
C LEU A 60 -16.24 -24.81 8.30
N ALA A 61 -15.85 -25.12 9.53
CA ALA A 61 -16.53 -26.10 10.40
C ALA A 61 -17.97 -25.72 10.75
N ASN A 62 -18.33 -24.43 10.64
CA ASN A 62 -19.70 -23.95 10.79
C ASN A 62 -20.53 -24.02 9.49
N GLU A 63 -20.05 -24.77 8.49
CA GLU A 63 -20.65 -24.94 7.16
C GLU A 63 -20.69 -23.67 6.29
N LYS A 64 -20.10 -22.57 6.76
CA LYS A 64 -19.96 -21.34 6.00
C LYS A 64 -18.83 -21.45 4.99
N GLU A 65 -19.04 -20.85 3.82
CA GLU A 65 -18.02 -20.75 2.79
C GLU A 65 -17.35 -19.38 2.82
N VAL A 66 -16.04 -19.40 2.58
CA VAL A 66 -15.24 -18.20 2.28
C VAL A 66 -14.45 -18.46 1.00
N TYR A 67 -14.12 -17.39 0.28
CA TYR A 67 -13.53 -17.49 -1.06
C TYR A 67 -12.18 -16.81 -1.04
N LEU A 68 -11.16 -17.45 -1.61
CA LEU A 68 -9.78 -16.96 -1.58
C LEU A 68 -9.25 -16.73 -2.98
N THR A 69 -8.71 -15.55 -3.26
CA THR A 69 -8.06 -15.25 -4.55
C THR A 69 -6.54 -15.22 -4.34
N PRO A 70 -5.77 -16.13 -4.97
CA PRO A 70 -4.31 -16.09 -4.88
C PRO A 70 -3.77 -14.77 -5.44
N ASN A 71 -2.67 -14.26 -4.87
CA ASN A 71 -2.04 -13.01 -5.33
C ASN A 71 -3.03 -11.84 -5.41
N GLY A 72 -3.83 -11.69 -4.36
CA GLY A 72 -4.81 -10.61 -4.25
C GLY A 72 -4.18 -9.21 -4.23
N ALA A 73 -5.03 -8.19 -4.08
CA ALA A 73 -4.63 -6.78 -4.12
C ALA A 73 -3.78 -6.32 -2.92
N SER A 74 -3.46 -7.22 -1.97
CA SER A 74 -2.62 -6.92 -0.80
C SER A 74 -1.49 -7.95 -0.67
N PRO A 75 -0.32 -7.59 -0.10
CA PRO A 75 0.76 -8.55 0.15
C PRO A 75 0.34 -9.59 1.19
N ARG A 76 0.17 -10.82 0.71
CA ARG A 76 -0.23 -12.04 1.42
C ARG A 76 -0.43 -13.16 0.40
N LEU A 77 -0.57 -14.39 0.88
CA LEU A 77 -0.80 -15.54 0.01
C LEU A 77 -2.08 -15.44 -0.83
N ALA A 78 -3.14 -14.84 -0.28
CA ALA A 78 -4.44 -14.66 -0.95
C ALA A 78 -5.30 -13.55 -0.32
N ASP A 79 -6.20 -12.95 -1.10
CA ASP A 79 -7.31 -12.14 -0.59
C ASP A 79 -8.48 -13.02 -0.16
N LEU A 80 -9.15 -12.67 0.96
CA LEU A 80 -10.30 -13.39 1.51
C LEU A 80 -11.61 -12.62 1.28
N TRP A 81 -12.63 -13.33 0.80
CA TRP A 81 -13.95 -12.80 0.45
C TRP A 81 -15.06 -13.59 1.16
N MET A 82 -16.13 -12.90 1.55
CA MET A 82 -17.29 -13.49 2.22
C MET A 82 -18.41 -13.91 1.26
N THR A 83 -18.29 -13.53 -0.02
CA THR A 83 -19.18 -13.87 -1.12
C THR A 83 -18.31 -14.23 -2.32
N PRO A 84 -18.79 -15.10 -3.23
CA PRO A 84 -18.02 -15.45 -4.42
C PRO A 84 -17.62 -14.18 -5.18
N PRO A 85 -16.34 -14.02 -5.57
CA PRO A 85 -15.94 -12.89 -6.39
C PRO A 85 -16.72 -12.92 -7.71
N THR A 86 -17.46 -11.85 -8.00
CA THR A 86 -18.39 -11.76 -9.14
C THR A 86 -17.75 -11.21 -10.41
N THR A 87 -16.61 -10.54 -10.27
CA THR A 87 -15.69 -10.28 -11.38
C THR A 87 -14.77 -11.48 -11.54
N GLU A 88 -14.53 -11.92 -12.77
CA GLU A 88 -13.26 -12.59 -13.07
C GLU A 88 -12.18 -11.68 -12.48
N THR A 89 -11.56 -12.11 -11.37
CA THR A 89 -10.29 -11.57 -10.92
C THR A 89 -9.30 -11.97 -11.99
N GLY A 90 -9.34 -11.19 -13.07
CA GLY A 90 -8.49 -11.30 -14.22
C GLY A 90 -7.04 -11.08 -13.82
N PRO A 91 -6.12 -11.17 -14.79
CA PRO A 91 -4.71 -10.97 -14.54
C PRO A 91 -4.50 -9.72 -13.69
N VAL A 92 -3.76 -9.88 -12.58
CA VAL A 92 -3.25 -8.79 -11.74
C VAL A 92 -2.82 -7.67 -12.68
N GLN A 93 -3.31 -6.45 -12.44
CA GLN A 93 -2.87 -5.29 -13.19
C GLN A 93 -1.35 -5.22 -13.02
N VAL A 94 -0.62 -5.69 -14.03
CA VAL A 94 0.84 -5.70 -14.03
C VAL A 94 1.24 -4.25 -13.94
N ILE A 95 1.61 -3.83 -12.73
CA ILE A 95 2.32 -2.58 -12.52
C ILE A 95 3.55 -2.72 -13.41
N SER A 96 3.62 -1.89 -14.44
CA SER A 96 4.78 -1.89 -15.34
C SER A 96 6.05 -1.88 -14.48
N SER A 97 7.07 -2.65 -14.87
CA SER A 97 8.37 -2.66 -14.18
C SER A 97 8.94 -1.25 -13.99
N ASP A 98 8.50 -0.30 -14.83
CA ASP A 98 8.98 1.07 -14.89
C ASP A 98 8.09 2.04 -14.10
N ALA A 99 6.95 1.55 -13.57
CA ALA A 99 6.00 2.37 -12.82
C ALA A 99 6.51 2.78 -11.43
N ILE A 100 7.39 1.97 -10.84
CA ILE A 100 8.09 2.25 -9.58
C ILE A 100 9.59 2.28 -9.87
N LYS A 101 10.22 3.43 -9.66
CA LYS A 101 11.66 3.61 -9.75
C LYS A 101 12.29 3.36 -8.38
N ILE A 102 13.26 2.45 -8.32
CA ILE A 102 14.05 2.16 -7.13
C ILE A 102 15.30 3.05 -7.13
N ASN A 103 15.64 3.63 -5.98
CA ASN A 103 16.77 4.55 -5.79
C ASN A 103 16.78 5.69 -6.82
N ALA A 104 15.63 6.33 -6.98
CA ALA A 104 15.45 7.39 -7.96
C ALA A 104 16.20 8.65 -7.53
N THR A 105 16.87 9.29 -8.48
CA THR A 105 17.48 10.62 -8.32
C THR A 105 16.99 11.53 -9.43
N TYR A 106 16.64 12.76 -9.06
CA TYR A 106 16.12 13.78 -9.96
C TYR A 106 17.08 14.96 -10.06
N THR A 107 17.27 15.50 -11.25
CA THR A 107 18.02 16.74 -11.44
C THR A 107 17.16 17.92 -11.02
N LYS A 108 17.67 18.75 -10.12
CA LYS A 108 17.00 19.98 -9.70
C LYS A 108 16.97 21.01 -10.84
N THR A 109 15.86 21.72 -11.00
CA THR A 109 15.76 22.91 -11.87
C THR A 109 16.40 24.13 -11.22
N ASP A 110 17.10 24.92 -12.04
CA ASP A 110 17.64 26.24 -11.67
C ASP A 110 16.75 27.40 -12.15
N SER A 111 15.59 27.10 -12.76
CA SER A 111 14.67 28.11 -13.27
C SER A 111 14.00 28.90 -12.14
N SER A 112 14.49 30.12 -11.91
CA SER A 112 13.96 30.98 -10.84
C SER A 112 12.49 31.39 -11.05
N GLU A 113 12.04 31.45 -12.30
CA GLU A 113 10.65 31.77 -12.66
C GLU A 113 9.72 30.60 -12.31
N PHE A 114 10.12 29.38 -12.69
CA PHE A 114 9.39 28.17 -12.36
C PHE A 114 9.33 27.95 -10.85
N ILE A 115 10.44 28.10 -10.13
CA ILE A 115 10.49 27.97 -8.67
C ILE A 115 9.53 28.94 -7.98
N LYS A 116 9.48 30.20 -8.44
CA LYS A 116 8.54 31.20 -7.92
C LYS A 116 7.09 30.84 -8.25
N ALA A 117 6.81 30.30 -9.44
CA ALA A 117 5.47 29.91 -9.84
C ALA A 117 4.95 28.78 -8.95
N ILE A 118 5.72 27.70 -8.81
CA ILE A 118 5.37 26.54 -7.97
C ILE A 118 5.12 26.97 -6.52
N GLY A 119 6.01 27.79 -5.95
CA GLY A 119 5.86 28.30 -4.58
C GLY A 119 4.68 29.24 -4.35
N ARG A 120 4.03 29.76 -5.40
CA ARG A 120 2.88 30.69 -5.31
C ARG A 120 1.53 30.01 -5.49
N TYR A 121 1.48 28.83 -6.12
CA TYR A 121 0.22 28.12 -6.33
C TYR A 121 -0.40 27.59 -5.04
N ILE A 122 0.40 27.48 -3.98
CA ILE A 122 0.05 26.78 -2.76
C ILE A 122 0.50 27.59 -1.54
N ILE A 123 -0.37 27.65 -0.53
CA ILE A 123 -0.04 28.20 0.79
C ILE A 123 0.36 27.04 1.68
N PHE A 124 1.56 27.10 2.25
CA PHE A 124 2.09 26.07 3.14
C PHE A 124 1.87 26.42 4.62
N PRO A 125 1.73 25.42 5.50
CA PRO A 125 1.69 23.98 5.20
C PRO A 125 0.35 23.55 4.57
N VAL A 126 0.40 22.61 3.63
CA VAL A 126 -0.79 22.02 2.96
C VAL A 126 -1.49 20.99 3.85
N ALA A 127 -0.70 20.36 4.72
CA ALA A 127 -1.17 19.45 5.75
C ALA A 127 -0.33 19.61 7.01
N PRO A 128 -0.91 19.42 8.21
CA PRO A 128 -0.17 19.31 9.47
C PRO A 128 1.01 18.33 9.41
N LEU A 129 2.00 18.58 10.27
CA LEU A 129 3.16 17.71 10.42
C LEU A 129 2.72 16.27 10.71
N GLY A 130 3.36 15.30 10.05
CA GLY A 130 3.01 13.88 10.15
C GLY A 130 1.96 13.41 9.13
N MET A 131 1.27 14.31 8.43
CA MET A 131 0.28 13.95 7.39
C MET A 131 0.84 14.09 5.97
N CYS A 132 2.08 13.63 5.77
CA CYS A 132 2.81 13.79 4.51
C CYS A 132 2.14 13.05 3.32
N TYR A 133 1.33 12.01 3.59
CA TYR A 133 0.59 11.26 2.59
C TYR A 133 -0.58 12.07 2.01
N ASP A 134 -1.46 12.57 2.87
CA ASP A 134 -2.57 13.46 2.48
C ASP A 134 -2.05 14.76 1.88
N GLY A 135 -0.98 15.30 2.48
CA GLY A 135 -0.31 16.51 1.99
C GLY A 135 0.22 16.33 0.57
N SER A 136 0.93 15.23 0.29
CA SER A 136 1.48 14.94 -1.03
C SER A 136 0.41 14.68 -2.08
N GLN A 137 -0.70 14.01 -1.74
CA GLN A 137 -1.84 13.84 -2.66
C GLN A 137 -2.49 15.18 -3.02
N LYS A 138 -2.64 16.09 -2.04
CA LYS A 138 -3.16 17.46 -2.30
C LYS A 138 -2.21 18.26 -3.19
N LEU A 139 -0.90 18.19 -2.93
CA LEU A 139 0.12 18.82 -3.77
C LEU A 139 0.05 18.31 -5.21
N GLU A 140 0.02 16.98 -5.38
CA GLU A 140 -0.04 16.35 -6.69
C GLU A 140 -1.30 16.77 -7.46
N SER A 141 -2.47 16.69 -6.83
CA SER A 141 -3.73 17.07 -7.46
C SER A 141 -3.71 18.53 -7.90
N THR A 142 -3.18 19.41 -7.04
CA THR A 142 -3.06 20.84 -7.32
C THR A 142 -2.14 21.11 -8.52
N TYR A 143 -0.92 20.56 -8.53
CA TYR A 143 0.03 20.80 -9.61
C TYR A 143 -0.40 20.13 -10.92
N LYS A 144 -1.04 18.94 -10.88
CA LYS A 144 -1.65 18.32 -12.07
C LYS A 144 -2.78 19.16 -12.64
N ASN A 145 -3.58 19.83 -11.81
CA ASN A 145 -4.62 20.76 -12.28
C ASN A 145 -4.03 22.01 -12.97
N PHE A 146 -2.81 22.42 -12.61
CA PHE A 146 -2.02 23.41 -13.37
C PHE A 146 -1.24 22.79 -14.55
N GLY A 147 -1.50 21.52 -14.86
CA GLY A 147 -0.96 20.78 -16.00
C GLY A 147 0.48 20.30 -15.83
N TYR A 148 1.04 20.31 -14.62
CA TYR A 148 2.40 19.82 -14.39
C TYR A 148 2.44 18.30 -14.24
N LYS A 149 3.58 17.70 -14.61
CA LYS A 149 3.87 16.33 -14.23
C LYS A 149 4.39 16.33 -12.79
N VAL A 150 3.95 15.34 -12.03
CA VAL A 150 4.31 15.19 -10.62
C VAL A 150 4.76 13.77 -10.37
N ALA A 151 5.91 13.65 -9.72
CA ALA A 151 6.46 12.41 -9.20
C ALA A 151 6.29 12.38 -7.69
N TYR A 152 5.88 11.26 -7.13
CA TYR A 152 6.04 10.98 -5.71
C TYR A 152 7.44 10.47 -5.43
N LEU A 153 7.98 10.84 -4.27
CA LEU A 153 9.21 10.32 -3.71
C LEU A 153 8.91 9.80 -2.31
N TYR A 154 9.34 8.58 -2.03
CA TYR A 154 9.02 7.87 -0.80
C TYR A 154 10.28 7.26 -0.18
N ASP A 155 10.51 7.59 1.09
CA ASP A 155 11.51 6.95 1.93
C ASP A 155 10.83 6.26 3.12
N PRO A 156 10.77 4.91 3.18
CA PRO A 156 10.16 4.20 4.31
C PRO A 156 10.94 4.36 5.62
N SER A 157 12.20 4.76 5.57
CA SER A 157 13.05 4.96 6.76
C SER A 157 12.96 6.39 7.31
N GLY A 158 12.26 7.29 6.61
CA GLY A 158 12.06 8.67 7.04
C GLY A 158 11.24 8.77 8.34
N PHE A 159 11.45 9.86 9.08
CA PHE A 159 10.75 10.21 10.34
C PHE A 159 10.56 9.04 11.30
N ASP A 160 11.63 8.62 11.99
CA ASP A 160 11.62 7.53 12.97
C ASP A 160 11.02 6.22 12.42
N TYR A 161 11.32 5.87 11.16
CA TYR A 161 10.81 4.68 10.47
C TYR A 161 9.30 4.65 10.22
N GLN A 162 8.63 5.81 10.27
CA GLN A 162 7.20 5.95 9.93
C GLN A 162 6.97 6.20 8.43
N GLY A 163 8.05 6.48 7.71
CA GLY A 163 8.04 6.77 6.28
C GLY A 163 7.74 8.24 5.98
N HIS A 164 8.38 8.74 4.93
CA HIS A 164 8.20 10.10 4.44
C HIS A 164 7.81 10.10 2.97
N LEU A 165 6.75 10.82 2.63
CA LEU A 165 6.29 11.02 1.25
C LEU A 165 6.30 12.51 0.91
N TRP A 166 6.90 12.85 -0.21
CA TRP A 166 6.87 14.18 -0.80
C TRP A 166 6.71 14.09 -2.31
N VAL A 167 6.66 15.23 -3.00
CA VAL A 167 6.52 15.27 -4.47
C VAL A 167 7.67 16.02 -5.12
N ALA A 168 7.93 15.71 -6.39
CA ALA A 168 8.72 16.53 -7.29
C ALA A 168 7.89 16.93 -8.51
N VAL A 169 7.94 18.20 -8.88
CA VAL A 169 7.19 18.77 -10.00
C VAL A 169 8.14 19.02 -11.16
N GLU A 170 7.81 18.51 -12.36
CA GLU A 170 8.65 18.69 -13.55
C GLU A 170 8.55 20.14 -14.06
N ASP A 171 9.71 20.73 -14.36
CA ASP A 171 9.79 21.98 -15.10
C ASP A 171 9.45 21.72 -16.58
N LYS A 172 8.31 22.25 -17.03
CA LYS A 172 7.82 22.05 -18.40
C LYS A 172 8.75 22.65 -19.45
N ASP A 173 9.45 23.72 -19.09
CA ASP A 173 10.33 24.45 -20.01
C ASP A 173 11.74 23.87 -20.01
N HIS A 174 12.08 23.06 -19.00
CA HIS A 174 13.36 22.35 -18.87
C HIS A 174 13.12 20.86 -18.55
N PRO A 175 12.77 20.03 -19.56
CA PRO A 175 12.44 18.62 -19.36
C PRO A 175 13.50 17.84 -18.60
N ASN A 176 13.06 16.88 -17.77
CA ASN A 176 13.90 16.11 -16.84
C ASN A 176 14.58 16.93 -15.72
N THR A 177 14.22 18.20 -15.55
CA THR A 177 14.55 18.95 -14.33
C THR A 177 13.31 19.13 -13.47
N TRP A 178 13.49 19.08 -12.16
CA TRP A 178 12.40 18.93 -11.21
C TRP A 178 12.58 19.87 -10.03
N LEU A 179 11.48 20.16 -9.34
CA LEU A 179 11.49 20.89 -8.08
C LEU A 179 10.82 20.05 -7.01
N ALA A 180 11.58 19.69 -5.98
CA ALA A 180 11.04 18.97 -4.84
C ALA A 180 10.17 19.91 -3.99
N VAL A 181 9.03 19.40 -3.53
CA VAL A 181 8.06 20.12 -2.71
C VAL A 181 7.59 19.20 -1.60
N ASP A 182 7.82 19.63 -0.36
CA ASP A 182 7.29 19.00 0.83
C ASP A 182 5.96 19.65 1.24
N SER A 183 5.02 18.83 1.69
CA SER A 183 3.67 19.31 2.04
C SER A 183 3.62 20.21 3.27
N TYR A 184 4.61 20.13 4.16
CA TYR A 184 4.73 20.96 5.35
C TYR A 184 5.74 22.10 5.15
N TYR A 185 6.94 21.79 4.65
CA TYR A 185 8.05 22.74 4.51
C TYR A 185 8.03 23.57 3.22
N GLY A 186 7.26 23.17 2.22
CA GLY A 186 7.15 23.89 0.96
C GLY A 186 8.23 23.49 -0.05
N VAL A 187 8.71 24.46 -0.83
CA VAL A 187 9.71 24.21 -1.87
C VAL A 187 11.04 23.83 -1.24
N MET A 188 11.60 22.69 -1.65
CA MET A 188 12.83 22.12 -1.10
C MET A 188 14.00 22.30 -2.06
N THR A 189 15.10 22.84 -1.53
CA THR A 189 16.32 23.11 -2.32
C THR A 189 17.50 22.23 -1.96
N THR A 190 17.38 21.43 -0.89
CA THR A 190 18.49 20.61 -0.41
C THR A 190 18.58 19.30 -1.20
N PRO A 191 19.79 18.76 -1.45
CA PRO A 191 19.98 17.62 -2.36
C PRO A 191 19.24 16.34 -1.93
N GLU A 192 19.00 16.16 -0.64
CA GLU A 192 18.39 14.95 -0.07
C GLU A 192 16.96 14.77 -0.56
N TYR A 193 16.23 15.86 -0.82
CA TYR A 193 14.87 15.81 -1.35
C TYR A 193 14.77 15.42 -2.82
N TYR A 194 15.91 15.32 -3.51
CA TYR A 194 15.98 14.94 -4.92
C TYR A 194 16.35 13.48 -5.12
N SER A 195 16.50 12.71 -4.04
CA SER A 195 16.73 11.27 -4.09
C SER A 195 15.80 10.54 -3.14
N ALA A 196 15.29 9.39 -3.56
CA ALA A 196 14.46 8.54 -2.70
C ALA A 196 14.63 7.05 -3.02
N PRO A 197 14.50 6.16 -2.03
CA PRO A 197 14.47 4.72 -2.24
C PRO A 197 13.39 4.30 -3.25
N TYR A 198 12.24 4.98 -3.26
CA TYR A 198 11.17 4.71 -4.21
C TYR A 198 10.61 6.00 -4.81
N SER A 199 10.25 5.94 -6.10
CA SER A 199 9.54 7.02 -6.78
C SER A 199 8.55 6.50 -7.80
N PHE A 200 7.40 7.15 -7.92
CA PHE A 200 6.29 6.68 -8.76
C PHE A 200 5.39 7.85 -9.19
N MET A 201 4.66 7.71 -10.30
CA MET A 201 3.82 8.79 -10.87
C MET A 201 2.36 8.74 -10.42
N ASP A 202 1.94 7.62 -9.82
CA ASP A 202 0.57 7.37 -9.40
C ASP A 202 0.58 6.92 -7.95
N PHE A 203 -0.20 7.59 -7.11
CA PHE A 203 -0.25 7.35 -5.68
C PHE A 203 -0.63 5.89 -5.35
N ARG A 204 -1.41 5.23 -6.21
CA ARG A 204 -1.82 3.83 -6.03
C ARG A 204 -0.63 2.86 -5.93
N TYR A 205 0.54 3.22 -6.48
CA TYR A 205 1.74 2.40 -6.39
C TYR A 205 2.38 2.40 -5.00
N LEU A 206 2.03 3.36 -4.14
CA LEU A 206 2.46 3.35 -2.74
C LEU A 206 1.94 2.09 -2.02
N ASP A 207 0.72 1.63 -2.32
CA ASP A 207 0.15 0.42 -1.70
C ASP A 207 0.99 -0.84 -2.00
N SER A 208 1.71 -0.84 -3.12
CA SER A 208 2.62 -1.92 -3.51
C SER A 208 3.97 -1.87 -2.79
N ILE A 209 4.32 -0.73 -2.18
CA ILE A 209 5.61 -0.48 -1.53
C ILE A 209 5.45 -0.41 0.00
N ASN A 210 4.29 0.03 0.49
CA ASN A 210 4.00 0.25 1.90
C ASN A 210 2.63 -0.34 2.31
N PRO A 211 2.53 -1.67 2.52
CA PRO A 211 1.26 -2.33 2.80
C PRO A 211 0.66 -2.04 4.19
N LYS A 212 1.42 -1.44 5.11
CA LYS A 212 1.01 -1.24 6.51
C LYS A 212 -0.10 -0.20 6.72
N TRP A 213 -0.51 0.50 5.66
CA TRP A 213 -1.41 1.66 5.73
C TRP A 213 -2.87 1.35 5.37
N LYS A 214 -3.18 0.11 4.94
CA LYS A 214 -4.56 -0.38 4.79
C LYS A 214 -5.19 -0.75 6.14
N ILE A 215 -5.28 0.21 7.06
CA ILE A 215 -6.12 0.07 8.26
C ILE A 215 -7.04 1.29 8.33
N SER A 216 -8.24 1.10 7.80
CA SER A 216 -9.48 1.72 8.29
C SER A 216 -10.55 0.64 8.31
#